data_AF-A0A8T3LTV2-F1
#
_entry.id   AF-A0A8T3LTV2-F1
#
_cell.length_a   1.000
_cell.length_b   1.000
_cell.length_c   1.000
_cell.angle_alpha   90.00
_cell.angle_beta   90.00
_cell.angle_gamma   90.00
#
_symmetry.space_group_name_H-M   'P 1'
#
loop_
_entity.id
_entity.type
_entity.pdbx_description
1 polymer ?
#
loop_
_entity_poly.entity_id
_entity_poly.type
_entity_poly.pdbx_seq_one_letter_code
_entity_poly.pdbx_strand_id
1 'polypeptide(L)'
;MSRSLLADAFGHHVWATIRLIDACLALRPAQLGTAVPGTYGSILETMRHVVGGDCWYLFYLTGERSLLVDEDHSGLGELRAAMEVNGAAWLRLLGEDLDPDAVLREVDEDDGYEKHAPIGIRLAQALHHGTDHRSQICTALTALGVAPPAIDAWDFGLADGRVIEVPPTS
;
A
#
# COMPACT_ATOMS: atom_id res chain seq x y z
N MET A 1 21.07 -8.89 11.98
CA MET A 1 20.74 -9.26 10.59
C MET A 1 20.89 -8.01 9.73
N SER A 2 21.39 -8.14 8.51
CA SER A 2 21.42 -7.02 7.56
C SER A 2 20.00 -6.64 7.16
N ARG A 3 19.77 -5.35 6.92
CA ARG A 3 18.49 -4.84 6.41
C ARG A 3 18.17 -5.49 5.05
N SER A 4 16.93 -5.91 4.84
CA SER A 4 16.46 -6.44 3.55
C SER A 4 16.59 -5.40 2.45
N LEU A 5 16.94 -5.83 1.22
CA LEU A 5 16.94 -4.98 0.04
C LEU A 5 15.56 -4.40 -0.29
N LEU A 6 14.49 -5.04 0.17
CA LEU A 6 13.11 -4.59 -0.03
C LEU A 6 12.59 -3.69 1.09
N ALA A 7 13.35 -3.52 2.18
CA ALA A 7 12.91 -2.74 3.34
C ALA A 7 12.52 -1.30 2.98
N ASP A 8 13.17 -0.71 1.98
CA ASP A 8 12.93 0.67 1.57
C ASP A 8 11.71 0.79 0.69
N ALA A 9 11.52 -0.19 -0.21
CA ALA A 9 10.35 -0.26 -1.06
C ALA A 9 9.07 -0.47 -0.23
N PHE A 10 9.10 -1.37 0.76
CA PHE A 10 7.94 -1.57 1.65
C PHE A 10 7.75 -0.43 2.65
N GLY A 11 8.84 0.16 3.15
CA GLY A 11 8.77 1.37 3.97
C GLY A 11 8.09 2.53 3.22
N HIS A 12 8.50 2.76 1.96
CA HIS A 12 7.86 3.71 1.04
C HIS A 12 6.40 3.35 0.79
N HIS A 13 6.09 2.10 0.47
CA HIS A 13 4.73 1.64 0.20
C HIS A 13 3.76 1.97 1.33
N VAL A 14 4.17 1.68 2.58
CA VAL A 14 3.36 1.99 3.77
C VAL A 14 3.25 3.49 3.99
N TRP A 15 4.38 4.21 3.96
CA TRP A 15 4.42 5.65 4.17
C TRP A 15 3.58 6.42 3.15
N ALA A 16 3.68 6.06 1.87
CA ALA A 16 2.94 6.69 0.78
C ALA A 16 1.43 6.47 0.92
N THR A 17 1.01 5.25 1.29
CA THR A 17 -0.41 4.94 1.53
C THR A 17 -0.94 5.74 2.71
N ILE A 18 -0.25 5.75 3.86
CA ILE A 18 -0.66 6.53 5.04
C ILE A 18 -0.76 8.03 4.70
N ARG A 19 0.23 8.56 3.98
CA ARG A 19 0.25 9.97 3.57
C ARG A 19 -0.91 10.36 2.66
N LEU A 20 -1.35 9.46 1.78
CA LEU A 20 -2.56 9.66 0.98
C LEU A 20 -3.83 9.55 1.80
N ILE A 21 -3.91 8.60 2.75
CA ILE A 21 -5.04 8.52 3.69
C ILE A 21 -5.16 9.82 4.47
N ASP A 22 -4.06 10.33 5.01
CA ASP A 22 -4.02 11.58 5.76
C ASP A 22 -4.49 12.78 4.93
N ALA A 23 -4.10 12.85 3.65
CA ALA A 23 -4.61 13.87 2.73
C ALA A 23 -6.12 13.73 2.47
N CYS A 24 -6.62 12.50 2.39
CA CYS A 24 -8.04 12.21 2.14
C CYS A 24 -8.94 12.43 3.36
N LEU A 25 -8.41 12.38 4.59
CA LEU A 25 -9.19 12.63 5.82
C LEU A 25 -9.80 14.04 5.87
N ALA A 26 -9.22 15.01 5.14
CA ALA A 26 -9.75 16.37 5.04
C ALA A 26 -10.91 16.51 4.03
N LEU A 27 -11.22 15.48 3.25
CA LEU A 27 -12.24 15.52 2.21
C LEU A 27 -13.65 15.28 2.79
N ARG A 28 -14.63 15.94 2.18
CA ARG A 28 -16.05 15.68 2.49
C ARG A 28 -16.48 14.34 1.89
N PRO A 29 -17.54 13.68 2.42
CA PRO A 29 -18.04 12.42 1.88
C PRO A 29 -18.31 12.45 0.37
N ALA A 30 -18.90 13.52 -0.15
CA ALA A 30 -19.15 13.67 -1.59
C ALA A 30 -17.86 13.73 -2.42
N GLN A 31 -16.76 14.27 -1.88
CA GLN A 31 -15.46 14.28 -2.54
C GLN A 31 -14.81 12.89 -2.49
N LEU A 32 -14.92 12.18 -1.37
CA LEU A 32 -14.47 10.79 -1.25
C LEU A 32 -15.18 9.85 -2.22
N GLY A 33 -16.43 10.14 -2.56
CA GLY A 33 -17.21 9.45 -3.59
C GLY A 33 -16.85 9.80 -5.03
N THR A 34 -15.82 10.61 -5.29
CA THR A 34 -15.42 11.00 -6.64
C THR A 34 -14.73 9.85 -7.36
N ALA A 35 -15.33 9.39 -8.47
CA ALA A 35 -14.74 8.44 -9.39
C ALA A 35 -14.30 9.15 -10.68
N VAL A 36 -13.12 8.83 -11.19
CA VAL A 36 -12.58 9.38 -12.43
C VAL A 36 -12.51 8.26 -13.48
N PRO A 37 -12.94 8.48 -14.74
CA PRO A 37 -12.82 7.45 -15.77
C PRO A 37 -11.39 6.92 -15.89
N GLY A 38 -11.23 5.59 -15.83
CA GLY A 38 -9.93 4.93 -15.87
C GLY A 38 -9.28 4.67 -14.50
N THR A 39 -9.89 5.11 -13.39
CA THR A 39 -9.49 4.69 -12.03
C THR A 39 -10.34 3.50 -11.56
N TYR A 40 -9.88 2.81 -10.52
CA TYR A 40 -10.56 1.64 -9.93
C TYR A 40 -12.01 1.93 -9.54
N GLY A 41 -12.23 3.05 -8.86
CA GLY A 41 -13.55 3.51 -8.45
C GLY A 41 -13.44 4.91 -7.87
N SER A 42 -14.28 5.19 -6.89
CA SER A 42 -14.15 6.39 -6.06
C SER A 42 -12.84 6.41 -5.26
N ILE A 43 -12.48 7.56 -4.71
CA ILE A 43 -11.31 7.69 -3.82
C ILE A 43 -11.41 6.70 -2.65
N LEU A 44 -12.59 6.60 -2.02
CA LEU A 44 -12.78 5.70 -0.88
C LEU A 44 -12.71 4.22 -1.29
N GLU A 45 -13.36 3.84 -2.39
CA GLU A 45 -13.29 2.45 -2.91
C GLU A 45 -11.86 2.08 -3.29
N THR A 46 -11.12 2.99 -3.94
CA THR A 46 -9.72 2.75 -4.31
C THR A 46 -8.84 2.64 -3.07
N MET A 47 -9.08 3.44 -2.03
CA MET A 47 -8.32 3.35 -0.77
C MET A 47 -8.59 2.04 -0.03
N ARG A 48 -9.86 1.62 0.05
CA ARG A 48 -10.26 0.32 0.60
C ARG A 48 -9.56 -0.81 -0.14
N HIS A 49 -9.60 -0.78 -1.47
CA HIS A 49 -8.98 -1.78 -2.31
C HIS A 49 -7.46 -1.89 -2.13
N VAL A 50 -6.76 -0.76 -2.01
CA VAL A 50 -5.31 -0.77 -1.77
C VAL A 50 -4.96 -1.40 -0.43
N VAL A 51 -5.63 -0.97 0.64
CA VAL A 51 -5.31 -1.44 2.00
C VAL A 51 -5.80 -2.87 2.21
N GLY A 52 -7.00 -3.21 1.73
CA GLY A 52 -7.54 -4.56 1.72
C GLY A 52 -6.63 -5.53 0.97
N GLY A 53 -6.16 -5.15 -0.23
CA GLY A 53 -5.16 -5.90 -0.98
C GLY A 53 -3.85 -6.10 -0.20
N ASP A 54 -3.33 -5.05 0.44
CA ASP A 54 -2.10 -5.14 1.26
C ASP A 54 -2.26 -6.12 2.44
N CYS A 55 -3.39 -6.05 3.15
CA CYS A 55 -3.76 -6.98 4.21
C CYS A 55 -3.84 -8.42 3.70
N TRP A 56 -4.43 -8.63 2.51
CA TRP A 56 -4.53 -9.95 1.88
C TRP A 56 -3.17 -10.53 1.49
N TYR A 57 -2.26 -9.73 0.91
CA TYR A 57 -0.91 -10.18 0.59
C TYR A 57 -0.15 -10.58 1.86
N LEU A 58 -0.24 -9.79 2.92
CA LEU A 58 0.34 -10.14 4.22
C LEU A 58 -0.26 -11.42 4.79
N PHE A 59 -1.59 -11.56 4.77
CA PHE A 59 -2.26 -12.75 5.26
C PHE A 59 -1.76 -14.01 4.53
N TYR A 60 -1.68 -14.01 3.19
CA TYR A 60 -1.19 -15.18 2.47
C TYR A 60 0.29 -15.48 2.71
N LEU A 61 1.12 -14.46 2.97
CA LEU A 61 2.54 -14.63 3.24
C LEU A 61 2.83 -15.07 4.68
N THR A 62 1.95 -14.75 5.64
CA THR A 62 2.20 -14.95 7.09
C THR A 62 1.24 -15.95 7.74
N GLY A 63 0.08 -16.19 7.14
CA GLY A 63 -1.05 -16.93 7.73
C GLY A 63 -1.86 -16.14 8.76
N GLU A 64 -1.55 -14.87 9.01
CA GLU A 64 -2.15 -14.08 10.10
C GLU A 64 -3.49 -13.43 9.69
N ARG A 65 -4.60 -14.16 9.86
CA ARG A 65 -5.96 -13.64 9.54
C ARG A 65 -6.34 -12.37 10.27
N SER A 66 -5.73 -12.07 11.42
CA SER A 66 -5.98 -10.85 12.19
C SER A 66 -5.57 -9.55 11.48
N LEU A 67 -4.81 -9.65 10.38
CA LEU A 67 -4.43 -8.52 9.54
C LEU A 67 -5.53 -8.11 8.55
N LEU A 68 -6.51 -8.99 8.29
CA LEU A 68 -7.59 -8.71 7.35
C LEU A 68 -8.53 -7.61 7.91
N VAL A 69 -8.99 -6.76 7.00
CA VAL A 69 -9.97 -5.70 7.27
C VAL A 69 -11.28 -6.02 6.57
N ASP A 70 -12.39 -5.46 7.06
CA ASP A 70 -13.66 -5.45 6.33
C ASP A 70 -13.57 -4.38 5.23
N GLU A 71 -13.11 -4.78 4.05
CA GLU A 71 -12.82 -3.87 2.92
C GLU A 71 -14.04 -3.00 2.57
N ASP A 72 -15.24 -3.58 2.55
CA ASP A 72 -16.47 -2.90 2.12
C ASP A 72 -16.93 -1.82 3.10
N HIS A 73 -16.66 -2.01 4.39
CA HIS A 73 -17.18 -1.13 5.44
C HIS A 73 -16.11 -0.22 6.05
N SER A 74 -14.83 -0.52 5.87
CA SER A 74 -13.74 0.21 6.54
C SER A 74 -13.72 1.69 6.17
N GLY A 75 -13.69 2.57 7.18
CA GLY A 75 -13.47 4.00 7.01
C GLY A 75 -11.98 4.35 6.92
N LEU A 76 -11.65 5.56 6.44
CA LEU A 76 -10.26 6.00 6.30
C LEU A 76 -9.42 5.89 7.58
N GLY A 77 -10.02 6.13 8.76
CA GLY A 77 -9.32 5.99 10.04
C GLY A 77 -8.93 4.54 10.36
N GLU A 78 -9.80 3.58 10.05
CA GLU A 78 -9.54 2.15 10.22
C GLU A 78 -8.48 1.67 9.22
N LEU A 79 -8.59 2.10 7.96
CA LEU A 79 -7.60 1.81 6.92
C LEU A 79 -6.21 2.37 7.29
N ARG A 80 -6.17 3.57 7.88
CA ARG A 80 -4.92 4.17 8.35
C ARG A 80 -4.26 3.32 9.44
N ALA A 81 -5.03 2.89 10.44
CA ALA A 81 -4.54 2.04 11.52
C ALA A 81 -4.09 0.67 10.99
N ALA A 82 -4.82 0.09 10.04
CA ALA A 82 -4.42 -1.15 9.37
C ALA A 82 -3.07 -1.00 8.68
N MET A 83 -2.81 0.11 7.97
CA MET A 83 -1.51 0.32 7.33
C MET A 83 -0.35 0.48 8.32
N GLU A 84 -0.58 1.05 9.51
CA GLU A 84 0.44 1.09 10.56
C GLU A 84 0.79 -0.32 11.07
N VAL A 85 -0.23 -1.17 11.27
CA VAL A 85 -0.05 -2.58 11.63
C VAL A 85 0.67 -3.34 10.52
N ASN A 86 0.25 -3.15 9.26
CA ASN A 86 0.87 -3.77 8.09
C ASN A 86 2.33 -3.36 7.94
N GLY A 87 2.69 -2.11 8.24
CA GLY A 87 4.08 -1.66 8.21
C GLY A 87 4.99 -2.45 9.16
N ALA A 88 4.52 -2.70 10.38
CA ALA A 88 5.25 -3.55 11.32
C ALA A 88 5.30 -5.02 10.85
N ALA A 89 4.21 -5.54 10.27
CA ALA A 89 4.15 -6.90 9.75
C ALA A 89 5.09 -7.11 8.55
N TRP A 90 5.12 -6.19 7.59
CA TRP A 90 6.05 -6.21 6.46
C TRP A 90 7.50 -6.19 6.92
N LEU A 91 7.85 -5.31 7.87
CA LEU A 91 9.22 -5.24 8.39
C LEU A 91 9.64 -6.56 9.07
N ARG A 92 8.74 -7.18 9.82
CA ARG A 92 8.99 -8.48 10.44
C ARG A 92 9.19 -9.57 9.38
N LEU A 93 8.27 -9.70 8.43
CA LEU A 93 8.35 -10.69 7.35
C LEU A 93 9.65 -10.54 6.54
N LEU A 94 10.03 -9.32 6.17
CA LEU A 94 11.26 -9.04 5.43
C LEU A 94 12.54 -9.28 6.25
N GLY A 95 12.43 -9.45 7.57
CA GLY A 95 13.52 -9.83 8.45
C GLY A 95 13.79 -11.34 8.49
N GLU A 96 12.91 -12.15 7.92
CA GLU A 96 13.03 -13.61 7.85
C GLU A 96 13.92 -14.06 6.67
N ASP A 97 14.37 -15.32 6.71
CA ASP A 97 15.12 -15.94 5.61
C ASP A 97 14.14 -16.53 4.59
N LEU A 98 13.60 -15.64 3.74
CA LEU A 98 12.61 -15.99 2.73
C LEU A 98 13.27 -16.62 1.49
N ASP A 99 12.78 -17.78 1.06
CA ASP A 99 13.06 -18.32 -0.27
C ASP A 99 12.15 -17.62 -1.30
N PRO A 100 12.69 -16.77 -2.20
CA PRO A 100 11.88 -16.03 -3.16
C PRO A 100 11.19 -16.94 -4.19
N ASP A 101 11.71 -18.15 -4.40
CA ASP A 101 11.18 -19.13 -5.38
C ASP A 101 10.18 -20.12 -4.76
N ALA A 102 10.04 -20.13 -3.42
CA ALA A 102 9.04 -20.93 -2.74
C ALA A 102 7.63 -20.54 -3.19
N VAL A 103 6.85 -21.53 -3.64
CA VAL A 103 5.50 -21.32 -4.18
C VAL A 103 4.48 -21.39 -3.05
N LEU A 104 3.72 -20.31 -2.89
CA LEU A 104 2.55 -20.29 -2.01
C LEU A 104 1.27 -20.60 -2.79
N ARG A 105 0.39 -21.36 -2.15
CA ARG A 105 -0.95 -21.70 -2.64
C ARG A 105 -1.97 -20.81 -1.94
N GLU A 106 -2.65 -20.00 -2.73
CA GLU A 106 -3.77 -19.15 -2.34
C GLU A 106 -5.05 -19.78 -2.86
N VAL A 107 -6.07 -19.84 -2.02
CA VAL A 107 -7.40 -20.36 -2.36
C VAL A 107 -8.41 -19.32 -1.89
N ASP A 108 -9.28 -18.90 -2.80
CA ASP A 108 -10.45 -18.10 -2.51
C ASP A 108 -11.49 -18.98 -1.78
N GLU A 109 -11.95 -18.55 -0.62
CA GLU A 109 -12.89 -19.32 0.21
C GLU A 109 -14.31 -19.34 -0.38
N ASP A 110 -14.66 -18.36 -1.23
CA ASP A 110 -16.02 -18.19 -1.75
C ASP A 110 -16.27 -18.99 -3.04
N ASP A 111 -15.32 -18.97 -3.98
CA ASP A 111 -15.48 -19.64 -5.29
C ASP A 111 -14.47 -20.76 -5.55
N GLY A 112 -13.51 -20.98 -4.64
CA GLY A 112 -12.48 -21.99 -4.76
C GLY A 112 -11.40 -21.69 -5.81
N TYR A 113 -11.35 -20.46 -6.33
CA TYR A 113 -10.29 -20.02 -7.22
C TYR A 113 -8.92 -20.22 -6.57
N GLU A 114 -7.96 -20.73 -7.33
CA GLU A 114 -6.67 -21.14 -6.80
C GLU A 114 -5.52 -20.43 -7.55
N LYS A 115 -4.58 -19.86 -6.78
CA LYS A 115 -3.40 -19.15 -7.30
C LYS A 115 -2.11 -19.68 -6.69
N HIS A 116 -1.21 -20.14 -7.56
CA HIS A 116 0.14 -20.57 -7.21
C HIS A 116 1.14 -19.57 -7.73
N ALA A 117 1.97 -19.01 -6.86
CA ALA A 117 3.01 -18.07 -7.26
C ALA A 117 4.20 -18.08 -6.28
N PRO A 118 5.41 -17.78 -6.75
CA PRO A 118 6.56 -17.58 -5.88
C PRO A 118 6.36 -16.43 -4.89
N ILE A 119 6.97 -16.52 -3.71
CA ILE A 119 6.99 -15.44 -2.71
C ILE A 119 7.50 -14.14 -3.33
N GLY A 120 8.58 -14.19 -4.11
CA GLY A 120 9.16 -13.01 -4.74
C GLY A 120 8.17 -12.27 -5.66
N ILE A 121 7.34 -13.01 -6.40
CA ILE A 121 6.31 -12.42 -7.28
C ILE A 121 5.19 -11.78 -6.45
N ARG A 122 4.80 -12.39 -5.33
CA ARG A 122 3.80 -11.81 -4.42
C ARG A 122 4.28 -10.51 -3.78
N LEU A 123 5.54 -10.46 -3.33
CA LEU A 123 6.15 -9.24 -2.79
C LEU A 123 6.21 -8.13 -3.86
N ALA A 124 6.62 -8.46 -5.08
CA ALA A 124 6.63 -7.51 -6.19
C ALA A 124 5.21 -7.01 -6.52
N GLN A 125 4.22 -7.90 -6.50
CA GLN A 125 2.83 -7.57 -6.77
C GLN A 125 2.25 -6.62 -5.71
N ALA A 126 2.55 -6.81 -4.42
CA ALA A 126 2.08 -5.91 -3.35
C ALA A 126 2.56 -4.46 -3.58
N LEU A 127 3.83 -4.29 -3.94
CA LEU A 127 4.42 -2.98 -4.25
C LEU A 127 3.84 -2.37 -5.54
N HIS A 128 3.69 -3.19 -6.58
CA HIS A 128 3.14 -2.78 -7.87
C HIS A 128 1.68 -2.34 -7.75
N HIS A 129 0.84 -3.16 -7.13
CA HIS A 129 -0.58 -2.91 -6.86
C HIS A 129 -0.78 -1.64 -6.05
N GLY A 130 -0.02 -1.47 -4.96
CA GLY A 130 -0.07 -0.23 -4.18
C GLY A 130 0.30 1.00 -5.02
N THR A 131 1.35 0.91 -5.84
CA THR A 131 1.79 2.05 -6.66
C THR A 131 0.76 2.44 -7.71
N ASP A 132 0.20 1.46 -8.42
CA ASP A 132 -0.81 1.69 -9.45
C ASP A 132 -2.03 2.44 -8.87
N HIS A 133 -2.63 1.91 -7.81
CA HIS A 133 -3.83 2.52 -7.26
C HIS A 133 -3.57 3.81 -6.47
N ARG A 134 -2.41 3.99 -5.83
CA ARG A 134 -2.04 5.29 -5.27
C ARG A 134 -2.00 6.37 -6.35
N SER A 135 -1.51 6.05 -7.56
CA SER A 135 -1.51 6.99 -8.68
C SER A 135 -2.92 7.36 -9.15
N GLN A 136 -3.87 6.42 -9.08
CA GLN A 136 -5.28 6.66 -9.37
C GLN A 136 -5.92 7.60 -8.34
N ILE A 137 -5.57 7.45 -7.05
CA ILE A 137 -6.01 8.36 -5.99
C ILE A 137 -5.45 9.78 -6.24
N CYS A 138 -4.16 9.91 -6.59
CA CYS A 138 -3.57 11.20 -6.96
C CYS A 138 -4.29 11.85 -8.16
N THR A 139 -4.70 11.04 -9.14
CA THR A 139 -5.48 11.51 -10.30
C THR A 139 -6.85 12.05 -9.86
N ALA A 140 -7.56 11.32 -9.00
CA ALA A 140 -8.85 11.74 -8.46
C ALA A 140 -8.76 13.01 -7.59
N LEU A 141 -7.71 13.13 -6.75
CA LEU A 141 -7.43 14.36 -5.99
C LEU A 141 -7.21 15.56 -6.93
N THR A 142 -6.42 15.39 -7.98
CA THR A 142 -6.15 16.44 -8.97
C THR A 142 -7.42 16.86 -9.70
N ALA A 143 -8.30 15.91 -10.04
CA ALA A 143 -9.60 16.20 -10.67
C ALA A 143 -10.53 17.04 -9.77
N LEU A 144 -10.35 16.97 -8.44
CA LEU A 144 -11.03 17.81 -7.46
C LEU A 144 -10.38 19.18 -7.23
N GLY A 145 -9.28 19.48 -7.92
CA GLY A 145 -8.47 20.68 -7.67
C GLY A 145 -7.67 20.62 -6.37
N VAL A 146 -7.50 19.42 -5.79
CA VAL A 146 -6.68 19.18 -4.60
C VAL A 146 -5.31 18.73 -5.06
N ALA A 147 -4.26 19.43 -4.64
CA ALA A 147 -2.88 19.01 -4.92
C ALA A 147 -2.58 17.70 -4.18
N PRO A 148 -2.21 16.60 -4.88
CA PRO A 148 -1.83 15.36 -4.22
C PRO A 148 -0.54 15.55 -3.40
N PRO A 149 -0.37 14.82 -2.29
CA PRO A 149 0.91 14.83 -1.57
C PRO A 149 2.02 14.23 -2.45
N ALA A 150 3.24 14.75 -2.28
CA ALA A 150 4.44 14.12 -2.81
C ALA A 150 4.66 12.78 -2.08
N ILE A 151 4.76 11.70 -2.85
CA ILE A 151 4.76 10.31 -2.37
C ILE A 151 5.78 9.45 -3.11
N ASP A 152 6.77 10.02 -3.78
CA ASP A 152 7.77 9.21 -4.47
C ASP A 152 8.81 8.62 -3.48
N ALA A 153 9.69 7.75 -3.98
CA ALA A 153 10.69 7.10 -3.14
C ALA A 153 11.79 8.07 -2.66
N TRP A 154 12.05 9.16 -3.39
CA TRP A 154 12.99 10.21 -2.96
C TRP A 154 12.37 11.04 -1.84
N ASP A 155 11.09 11.42 -1.95
CA ASP A 155 10.34 12.09 -0.88
C ASP A 155 10.34 11.25 0.40
N PHE A 156 10.11 9.94 0.28
CA PHE A 156 10.21 9.01 1.41
C PHE A 156 11.63 9.00 1.99
N GLY A 157 12.65 8.87 1.14
CA GLY A 157 14.05 8.86 1.57
C GLY A 157 14.46 10.16 2.27
N LEU A 158 13.97 11.31 1.81
CA LEU A 158 14.17 12.62 2.47
C LEU A 158 13.46 12.66 3.82
N ALA A 159 12.20 12.25 3.88
CA ALA A 159 11.40 12.21 5.10
C ALA A 159 12.01 11.28 6.17
N ASP A 160 12.62 10.17 5.73
CA ASP A 160 13.26 9.19 6.60
C ASP A 160 14.75 9.49 6.86
N GLY A 161 15.29 10.61 6.36
CA GLY A 161 16.67 11.04 6.59
C GLY A 161 17.74 10.20 5.91
N ARG A 162 17.37 9.47 4.86
CA ARG A 162 18.24 8.56 4.09
C ARG A 162 18.59 9.04 2.69
N VAL A 163 17.98 10.15 2.27
CA VAL A 163 18.40 10.93 1.11
C VAL A 163 18.85 12.30 1.62
N ILE A 164 19.98 12.77 1.08
CA ILE A 164 20.52 14.11 1.36
C ILE A 164 20.70 14.79 0.01
N GLU A 165 20.04 15.92 -0.17
CA GLU A 165 20.22 16.78 -1.33
C GLU A 165 21.26 17.85 -1.03
N VAL A 166 22.29 17.92 -1.86
CA VAL A 166 23.33 18.96 -1.78
C VAL A 166 23.16 19.86 -3.01
N PRO A 167 22.58 21.06 -2.86
CA PRO A 167 22.42 21.97 -3.98
C PRO A 167 23.79 22.46 -4.48
N PRO A 168 23.92 22.79 -5.78
CA PRO A 168 25.16 23.36 -6.29
C PRO A 168 25.49 24.66 -5.55
N THR A 169 26.76 24.85 -5.21
CA THR A 169 27.27 26.16 -4.81
C THR A 169 27.19 27.09 -6.02
N SER A 170 26.48 28.21 -5.85
CA SER A 170 26.33 29.30 -6.84
C SER A 170 27.63 29.72 -7.50
#